data_AF-A0A920CGK7-F1
#
_entry.id   AF-A0A920CGK7-F1
#
_cell.length_a   1.000
_cell.length_b   1.000
_cell.length_c   1.000
_cell.angle_alpha   90.00
_cell.angle_beta   90.00
_cell.angle_gamma   90.00
#
_symmetry.space_group_name_H-M   'P 1'
#
loop_
_entity.id
_entity.type
_entity.pdbx_description
1 polymer ?
#
loop_
_entity_poly.entity_id
_entity_poly.type
_entity_poly.pdbx_seq_one_letter_code
_entity_poly.pdbx_strand_id
1 'polypeptide(L)'
;MESFIRTDERLESIKSLEKTIQFLEESEKDIYQWKWFLISLHNALQCFMVLALKGSNSLKIMKTSDATKWMTAYESGSDYPITKLDFFMKLFEKIQSDSIGMFTTSQRFESNESIDTSVKRLNEFRNRFIHFMPKSWSLEIIGLPGLALDVLEVIEFLFYKSGNVYFYEEGQHKLVEEMIGELKTQLIQRERKYVV
;
A
#
# COMPACT_ATOMS: atom_id res chain seq x y z
N MET A 1 -6.11 -26.48 -22.32
CA MET A 1 -6.59 -26.14 -20.97
C MET A 1 -6.16 -24.71 -20.72
N GLU A 2 -7.11 -23.77 -20.61
CA GLU A 2 -6.77 -22.37 -20.39
C GLU A 2 -6.43 -22.14 -18.92
N SER A 3 -5.26 -21.57 -18.65
CA SER A 3 -4.82 -21.21 -17.30
C SER A 3 -5.15 -19.74 -17.03
N PHE A 4 -6.02 -19.48 -16.06
CA PHE A 4 -6.38 -18.12 -15.63
C PHE A 4 -5.71 -17.77 -14.31
N ILE A 5 -5.23 -16.53 -14.18
CA ILE A 5 -4.84 -15.96 -12.89
C ILE A 5 -6.11 -15.42 -12.23
N ARG A 6 -6.39 -15.86 -11.00
CA ARG A 6 -7.45 -15.30 -10.14
C ARG A 6 -6.79 -14.40 -9.12
N THR A 7 -7.35 -13.21 -8.91
CA THR A 7 -6.83 -12.26 -7.93
C THR A 7 -7.95 -11.42 -7.33
N ASP A 8 -7.68 -10.90 -6.14
CA ASP A 8 -8.51 -9.97 -5.39
C ASP A 8 -7.61 -9.06 -4.54
N GLU A 9 -8.20 -8.09 -3.84
CA GLU A 9 -7.44 -7.13 -3.05
C GLU A 9 -6.60 -7.73 -1.91
N ARG A 10 -6.94 -8.92 -1.39
CA ARG A 10 -6.19 -9.61 -0.33
C ARG A 10 -5.02 -10.37 -0.92
N LEU A 11 -5.25 -11.10 -2.01
CA LEU A 11 -4.16 -11.77 -2.70
C LEU A 11 -3.17 -10.74 -3.24
N GLU A 12 -3.63 -9.61 -3.76
CA GLU A 12 -2.75 -8.52 -4.20
C GLU A 12 -1.96 -7.91 -3.03
N SER A 13 -2.51 -7.79 -1.82
CA SER A 13 -1.75 -7.29 -0.67
C SER A 13 -0.63 -8.26 -0.26
N ILE A 14 -0.92 -9.56 -0.23
CA ILE A 14 0.05 -10.63 0.04
C ILE A 14 1.13 -10.64 -1.05
N LYS A 15 0.74 -10.72 -2.32
CA LYS A 15 1.67 -10.83 -3.45
C LYS A 15 2.52 -9.57 -3.64
N SER A 16 1.99 -8.39 -3.35
CA SER A 16 2.78 -7.16 -3.37
C SER A 16 3.81 -7.10 -2.25
N LEU A 17 3.47 -7.60 -1.06
CA LEU A 17 4.40 -7.67 0.06
C LEU A 17 5.50 -8.72 -0.20
N GLU A 18 5.13 -9.89 -0.72
CA GLU A 18 6.06 -10.94 -1.18
C GLU A 18 7.06 -10.38 -2.22
N LYS A 19 6.57 -9.63 -3.22
CA LYS A 19 7.45 -8.99 -4.21
C LYS A 19 8.33 -7.90 -3.62
N THR A 20 7.85 -7.21 -2.60
CA THR A 20 8.65 -6.20 -1.88
C THR A 20 9.84 -6.83 -1.18
N ILE A 21 9.64 -7.97 -0.51
CA ILE A 21 10.73 -8.73 0.10
C ILE A 21 11.70 -9.23 -0.97
N GLN A 22 11.17 -9.88 -2.03
CA GLN A 22 11.99 -10.40 -3.13
C GLN A 22 12.90 -9.32 -3.73
N PHE A 23 12.36 -8.14 -4.08
CA PHE A 23 13.17 -7.09 -4.70
C PHE A 23 14.16 -6.44 -3.72
N LEU A 24 13.87 -6.44 -2.42
CA LEU A 24 14.83 -6.00 -1.40
C LEU A 24 16.04 -6.95 -1.32
N GLU A 25 15.80 -8.26 -1.40
CA GLU A 25 16.86 -9.26 -1.44
C GLU A 25 17.70 -9.15 -2.72
N GLU A 26 17.03 -9.09 -3.87
CA GLU A 26 17.71 -8.98 -5.16
C GLU A 26 18.54 -7.69 -5.27
N SER A 27 18.17 -6.62 -4.53
CA SER A 27 18.93 -5.37 -4.46
C SER A 27 20.36 -5.51 -3.95
N GLU A 28 20.72 -6.62 -3.29
CA GLU A 28 22.11 -6.89 -2.90
C GLU A 28 23.01 -7.17 -4.09
N LYS A 29 22.45 -7.82 -5.11
CA LYS A 29 23.17 -8.29 -6.29
C LYS A 29 23.01 -7.32 -7.44
N ASP A 30 21.84 -6.70 -7.54
CA ASP A 30 21.53 -5.73 -8.59
C ASP A 30 20.87 -4.49 -7.99
N ILE A 31 21.65 -3.40 -7.97
CA ILE A 31 21.22 -2.11 -7.43
C ILE A 31 19.96 -1.56 -8.13
N TYR A 32 19.71 -1.96 -9.38
CA TYR A 32 18.53 -1.54 -10.14
C TYR A 32 17.23 -2.06 -9.51
N GLN A 33 17.29 -3.13 -8.71
CA GLN A 33 16.10 -3.70 -8.05
C GLN A 33 15.48 -2.78 -7.00
N TRP A 34 16.20 -1.76 -6.51
CA TRP A 34 15.61 -0.69 -5.70
C TRP A 34 14.44 0.00 -6.38
N LYS A 35 14.47 0.11 -7.72
CA LYS A 35 13.32 0.61 -8.49
C LYS A 35 12.09 -0.27 -8.27
N TRP A 36 12.24 -1.57 -8.44
CA TRP A 36 11.13 -2.52 -8.35
C TRP A 36 10.65 -2.70 -6.92
N PHE A 37 11.56 -2.66 -5.95
CA PHE A 37 11.26 -2.57 -4.53
C PHE A 37 10.35 -1.39 -4.20
N LEU A 38 10.69 -0.18 -4.66
CA LEU A 38 9.86 1.02 -4.39
C LEU A 38 8.48 0.91 -5.05
N ILE A 39 8.40 0.33 -6.26
CA ILE A 39 7.12 0.12 -6.96
C ILE A 39 6.26 -0.90 -6.21
N SER A 40 6.83 -2.03 -5.79
CA SER A 40 6.08 -3.07 -5.07
C SER A 40 5.68 -2.62 -3.67
N LEU A 41 6.53 -1.87 -2.96
CA LEU A 41 6.22 -1.31 -1.65
C LEU A 41 5.07 -0.30 -1.74
N HIS A 42 5.06 0.54 -2.78
CA HIS A 42 3.94 1.44 -3.09
C HIS A 42 2.64 0.65 -3.31
N ASN A 43 2.71 -0.41 -4.10
CA ASN A 43 1.54 -1.26 -4.37
C ASN A 43 1.04 -1.95 -3.09
N ALA A 44 1.95 -2.50 -2.27
CA ALA A 44 1.62 -3.14 -1.01
C ALA A 44 0.88 -2.16 -0.08
N LEU A 45 1.45 -0.97 0.16
CA LEU A 45 0.79 0.05 0.97
C LEU A 45 -0.60 0.44 0.40
N GLN A 46 -0.72 0.60 -0.93
CA GLN A 46 -2.01 0.88 -1.56
C GLN A 46 -3.04 -0.22 -1.30
N CYS A 47 -2.65 -1.50 -1.42
CA CYS A 47 -3.53 -2.64 -1.15
C CYS A 47 -3.99 -2.68 0.32
N PHE A 48 -3.09 -2.43 1.27
CA PHE A 48 -3.46 -2.35 2.69
C PHE A 48 -4.38 -1.16 3.00
N MET A 49 -4.17 0.01 2.39
CA MET A 49 -5.09 1.14 2.51
C MET A 49 -6.47 0.80 1.94
N VAL A 50 -6.52 0.11 0.80
CA VAL A 50 -7.78 -0.37 0.20
C VAL A 50 -8.49 -1.34 1.13
N LEU A 51 -7.79 -2.34 1.67
CA LEU A 51 -8.36 -3.30 2.61
C LEU A 51 -8.95 -2.60 3.85
N ALA A 52 -8.21 -1.65 4.41
CA ALA A 52 -8.61 -0.93 5.61
C ALA A 52 -9.76 0.06 5.39
N LEU A 53 -10.00 0.52 4.15
CA LEU A 53 -11.01 1.54 3.84
C LEU A 53 -12.25 0.98 3.13
N LYS A 54 -12.14 -0.08 2.33
CA LYS A 54 -13.19 -0.47 1.37
C LYS A 54 -14.54 -0.79 2.02
N GLY A 55 -14.54 -1.31 3.24
CA GLY A 55 -15.74 -1.82 3.89
C GLY A 55 -16.51 -2.79 2.99
N SER A 56 -17.84 -2.76 3.10
CA SER A 56 -18.73 -3.66 2.36
C SER A 56 -19.12 -3.17 0.97
N ASN A 57 -19.02 -1.86 0.69
CA ASN A 57 -19.53 -1.24 -0.54
C ASN A 57 -18.49 -0.47 -1.36
N SER A 58 -17.22 -0.45 -0.92
CA SER A 58 -16.10 0.22 -1.60
C SER A 58 -16.23 1.73 -1.79
N LEU A 59 -17.26 2.40 -1.27
CA LEU A 59 -17.46 3.84 -1.50
C LEU A 59 -16.32 4.69 -0.95
N LYS A 60 -15.75 4.27 0.20
CA LYS A 60 -14.69 4.99 0.89
C LYS A 60 -13.36 4.99 0.14
N ILE A 61 -13.12 4.01 -0.74
CA ILE A 61 -11.89 3.96 -1.57
C ILE A 61 -12.06 4.71 -2.91
N MET A 62 -13.27 5.13 -3.26
CA MET A 62 -13.54 5.86 -4.50
C MET A 62 -13.26 7.36 -4.36
N LYS A 63 -13.08 8.03 -5.51
CA LYS A 63 -13.18 9.49 -5.56
C LYS A 63 -14.56 9.94 -5.08
N THR A 64 -14.64 11.05 -4.36
CA THR A 64 -15.92 11.59 -3.85
C THR A 64 -16.97 11.74 -4.95
N SER A 65 -16.57 12.26 -6.12
CA SER A 65 -17.48 12.41 -7.27
C SER A 65 -18.05 11.08 -7.78
N ASP A 66 -17.26 10.01 -7.73
CA ASP A 66 -17.66 8.69 -8.19
C ASP A 66 -18.55 8.02 -7.14
N ALA A 67 -18.23 8.17 -5.86
CA ALA A 67 -19.06 7.70 -4.75
C ALA A 67 -20.45 8.36 -4.75
N THR A 68 -20.53 9.67 -4.99
CA THR A 68 -21.81 10.39 -5.12
C THR A 68 -22.64 9.85 -6.29
N LYS A 69 -22.03 9.71 -7.47
CA LYS A 69 -22.73 9.13 -8.64
C LYS A 69 -23.23 7.71 -8.37
N TRP A 70 -22.42 6.90 -7.69
CA TRP A 70 -22.79 5.55 -7.32
C TRP A 70 -24.01 5.54 -6.38
N MET A 71 -24.02 6.41 -5.35
CA MET A 71 -25.15 6.53 -4.43
C MET A 71 -26.43 7.02 -5.14
N THR A 72 -26.33 8.01 -6.03
CA THR A 72 -27.48 8.46 -6.81
C THR A 72 -28.04 7.33 -7.69
N ALA A 73 -27.17 6.52 -8.31
CA ALA A 73 -27.60 5.37 -9.09
C ALA A 73 -28.30 4.32 -8.23
N TYR A 74 -27.75 4.04 -7.03
CA TYR A 74 -28.36 3.14 -6.05
C TYR A 74 -29.77 3.58 -5.65
N GLU A 75 -29.94 4.86 -5.31
CA GLU A 75 -31.22 5.43 -4.84
C GLU A 75 -32.28 5.50 -5.95
N SER A 76 -31.85 5.76 -7.18
CA SER A 76 -32.76 5.87 -8.34
C SER A 76 -33.04 4.55 -9.06
N GLY A 77 -32.34 3.46 -8.68
CA GLY A 77 -32.45 2.17 -9.35
C GLY A 77 -31.89 2.16 -10.79
N SER A 78 -30.97 3.08 -11.09
CA SER A 78 -30.33 3.18 -12.40
C SER A 78 -29.07 2.33 -12.51
N ASP A 79 -28.50 2.25 -13.71
CA ASP A 79 -27.22 1.57 -13.92
C ASP A 79 -26.09 2.21 -13.10
N TYR A 80 -25.25 1.37 -12.48
CA TYR A 80 -24.11 1.83 -11.71
C TYR A 80 -23.00 2.39 -12.60
N PRO A 81 -22.35 3.50 -12.20
CA PRO A 81 -21.24 4.05 -12.94
C PRO A 81 -19.98 3.17 -12.83
N ILE A 82 -19.11 3.25 -13.84
CA ILE A 82 -17.74 2.73 -13.72
C ILE A 82 -16.97 3.66 -12.77
N THR A 83 -16.64 3.15 -11.58
CA THR A 83 -15.94 3.90 -10.53
C THR A 83 -14.42 3.68 -10.59
N LYS A 84 -13.65 4.68 -10.16
CA LYS A 84 -12.19 4.53 -10.03
C LYS A 84 -11.76 4.64 -8.57
N LEU A 85 -10.68 3.92 -8.25
CA LEU A 85 -9.95 4.11 -7.01
C LEU A 85 -9.50 5.57 -6.90
N ASP A 86 -9.54 6.11 -5.69
CA ASP A 86 -9.00 7.44 -5.41
C ASP A 86 -7.48 7.48 -5.60
N PHE A 87 -6.92 8.68 -5.66
CA PHE A 87 -5.48 8.84 -5.76
C PHE A 87 -4.78 8.30 -4.51
N PHE A 88 -3.58 7.75 -4.67
CA PHE A 88 -2.82 7.15 -3.57
C PHE A 88 -2.71 8.05 -2.34
N MET A 89 -2.35 9.32 -2.51
CA MET A 89 -2.27 10.26 -1.38
C MET A 89 -3.64 10.57 -0.75
N LYS A 90 -4.74 10.49 -1.51
CA LYS A 90 -6.09 10.63 -0.96
C LYS A 90 -6.51 9.40 -0.15
N LEU A 91 -6.07 8.20 -0.53
CA LEU A 91 -6.23 7.02 0.32
C LEU A 91 -5.44 7.16 1.63
N PHE A 92 -4.22 7.71 1.55
CA PHE A 92 -3.40 7.98 2.74
C PHE A 92 -4.05 9.01 3.68
N GLU A 93 -4.58 10.11 3.14
CA GLU A 93 -5.36 11.07 3.93
C GLU A 93 -6.61 10.42 4.56
N LYS A 94 -7.26 9.49 3.85
CA LYS A 94 -8.48 8.82 4.33
C LYS A 94 -8.22 7.90 5.53
N ILE A 95 -7.10 7.17 5.55
CA ILE A 95 -6.76 6.32 6.71
C ILE A 95 -6.44 7.13 7.98
N GLN A 96 -6.14 8.43 7.83
CA GLN A 96 -5.89 9.38 8.92
C GLN A 96 -7.16 10.09 9.41
N SER A 97 -8.29 9.88 8.71
CA SER A 97 -9.56 10.57 8.96
C SER A 97 -10.64 9.63 9.48
N ASP A 98 -11.79 10.19 9.86
CA ASP A 98 -12.98 9.43 10.25
C ASP A 98 -13.53 8.53 9.12
N SER A 99 -13.04 8.69 7.89
CA SER A 99 -13.35 7.79 6.77
C SER A 99 -13.04 6.33 7.10
N ILE A 100 -12.05 6.05 7.94
CA ILE A 100 -11.71 4.67 8.35
C ILE A 100 -12.71 4.08 9.37
N GLY A 101 -13.51 4.91 10.04
CA GLY A 101 -14.51 4.49 11.02
C GLY A 101 -15.59 3.60 10.40
N MET A 102 -15.42 2.28 10.49
CA MET A 102 -16.38 1.28 9.98
C MET A 102 -16.92 0.40 11.09
N PHE A 103 -16.08 0.09 12.07
CA PHE A 103 -16.39 -0.73 13.23
C PHE A 103 -16.12 0.09 14.49
N THR A 104 -16.68 -0.34 15.63
CA THR A 104 -16.41 0.29 16.93
C THR A 104 -14.95 0.16 17.35
N THR A 105 -14.24 -0.82 16.80
CA THR A 105 -12.80 -1.06 17.00
C THR A 105 -11.93 -0.33 15.98
N SER A 106 -12.50 0.38 15.02
CA SER A 106 -11.73 1.08 13.99
C SER A 106 -10.86 2.16 14.59
N GLN A 107 -9.57 2.16 14.23
CA GLN A 107 -8.63 3.20 14.64
C GLN A 107 -8.07 3.92 13.42
N ARG A 108 -7.97 5.25 13.51
CA ARG A 108 -7.31 6.09 12.51
C ARG A 108 -5.80 6.03 12.67
N PHE A 109 -5.10 6.12 11.56
CA PHE A 109 -3.64 6.22 11.57
C PHE A 109 -3.23 7.64 12.02
N GLU A 110 -2.46 7.73 13.10
CA GLU A 110 -1.86 8.99 13.53
C GLU A 110 -0.43 9.06 12.98
N SER A 111 -0.22 9.98 12.04
CA SER A 111 1.05 10.14 11.34
C SER A 111 1.98 11.13 12.06
N ASN A 112 3.21 11.23 11.55
CA ASN A 112 4.17 12.26 11.90
C ASN A 112 4.86 12.79 10.63
N GLU A 113 5.67 13.84 10.76
CA GLU A 113 6.32 14.51 9.61
C GLU A 113 7.25 13.57 8.82
N SER A 114 7.94 12.63 9.49
CA SER A 114 8.80 11.65 8.82
C SER A 114 7.99 10.73 7.92
N ILE A 115 6.93 10.12 8.48
CA ILE A 115 6.07 9.19 7.75
C ILE A 115 5.38 9.89 6.58
N ASP A 116 4.83 11.09 6.79
CA ASP A 116 4.20 11.86 5.72
C ASP A 116 5.18 12.16 4.57
N THR A 117 6.42 12.52 4.92
CA THR A 117 7.49 12.77 3.94
C THR A 117 7.86 11.49 3.19
N SER A 118 8.02 10.39 3.90
CA SER A 118 8.39 9.07 3.35
C SER A 118 7.32 8.53 2.40
N VAL A 119 6.04 8.56 2.79
CA VAL A 119 4.91 8.13 1.95
C VAL A 119 4.77 9.01 0.71
N LYS A 120 4.94 10.34 0.85
CA LYS A 120 4.94 11.26 -0.29
C LYS A 120 6.09 10.96 -1.26
N ARG A 121 7.32 10.79 -0.75
CA ARG A 121 8.49 10.46 -1.57
C ARG A 121 8.31 9.11 -2.28
N LEU A 122 7.78 8.09 -1.61
CA LEU A 122 7.46 6.79 -2.21
C LEU A 122 6.52 6.97 -3.42
N ASN A 123 5.44 7.74 -3.26
CA ASN A 123 4.49 8.01 -4.32
C ASN A 123 5.14 8.78 -5.51
N GLU A 124 6.01 9.75 -5.22
CA GLU A 124 6.76 10.46 -6.25
C GLU A 124 7.72 9.55 -7.00
N PHE A 125 8.45 8.67 -6.31
CA PHE A 125 9.34 7.68 -6.95
C PHE A 125 8.57 6.74 -7.86
N ARG A 126 7.48 6.14 -7.37
CA ARG A 126 6.62 5.27 -8.18
C ARG A 126 6.12 6.00 -9.44
N ASN A 127 5.65 7.24 -9.30
CA ASN A 127 5.18 8.02 -10.44
C ASN A 127 6.29 8.31 -11.44
N ARG A 128 7.50 8.62 -10.99
CA ARG A 128 8.66 8.84 -11.87
C ARG A 128 9.11 7.57 -12.59
N PHE A 129 8.94 6.39 -12.00
CA PHE A 129 9.32 5.13 -12.63
C PHE A 129 8.27 4.59 -13.61
N ILE A 130 6.98 4.82 -13.34
CA ILE A 130 5.87 4.30 -14.16
C ILE A 130 5.40 5.31 -15.20
N HIS A 131 5.24 6.58 -14.81
CA HIS A 131 4.75 7.67 -15.66
C HIS A 131 5.93 8.57 -16.06
N PHE A 132 6.94 7.99 -16.70
CA PHE A 132 8.13 8.72 -17.11
C PHE A 132 7.96 9.40 -18.47
N MET A 133 8.34 10.68 -18.53
CA MET A 133 8.74 11.32 -19.80
C MET A 133 10.20 10.93 -20.08
N PRO A 134 10.63 10.79 -21.35
CA PRO A 134 12.02 10.45 -21.67
C PRO A 134 13.00 11.41 -20.97
N LYS A 135 13.72 10.90 -19.97
CA LYS A 135 14.71 11.65 -19.18
C LYS A 135 15.66 10.70 -18.47
N SER A 136 16.90 11.12 -18.29
CA SER A 136 17.86 10.44 -17.41
C SER A 136 17.76 11.03 -16.00
N TRP A 137 17.75 10.17 -14.99
CA TRP A 137 17.81 10.60 -13.59
C TRP A 137 18.40 9.48 -12.73
N SER A 138 18.97 9.85 -11.59
CA SER A 138 19.58 8.92 -10.63
C SER A 138 18.74 8.83 -9.36
N LEU A 139 18.67 7.64 -8.77
CA LEU A 139 18.04 7.39 -7.48
C LEU A 139 19.14 7.34 -6.41
N GLU A 140 19.04 8.17 -5.39
CA GLU A 140 19.85 8.03 -4.19
C GLU A 140 19.30 6.88 -3.33
N ILE A 141 20.18 5.96 -2.93
CA ILE A 141 19.79 4.75 -2.17
C ILE A 141 19.95 4.97 -0.66
N ILE A 142 20.86 5.87 -0.28
CA ILE A 142 21.01 6.30 1.10
C ILE A 142 19.67 6.85 1.58
N GLY A 143 19.19 6.36 2.72
CA GLY A 143 17.89 6.72 3.29
C GLY A 143 16.67 5.99 2.73
N LEU A 144 16.79 5.19 1.67
CA LEU A 144 15.65 4.36 1.19
C LEU A 144 15.20 3.30 2.21
N PRO A 145 16.09 2.62 2.96
CA PRO A 145 15.65 1.72 4.03
C PRO A 145 14.82 2.43 5.11
N GLY A 146 15.25 3.61 5.56
CA GLY A 146 14.53 4.42 6.55
C GLY A 146 13.15 4.86 6.04
N LEU A 147 13.09 5.34 4.78
CA LEU A 147 11.81 5.64 4.13
C LEU A 147 10.88 4.41 4.07
N ALA A 148 11.44 3.23 3.79
CA ALA A 148 10.66 2.00 3.73
C ALA A 148 10.21 1.52 5.12
N LEU A 149 10.98 1.78 6.17
CA LEU A 149 10.58 1.51 7.56
C LEU A 149 9.38 2.38 7.96
N ASP A 150 9.40 3.67 7.64
CA ASP A 150 8.26 4.58 7.86
C ASP A 150 7.00 4.08 7.14
N VAL A 151 7.14 3.60 5.90
CA VAL A 151 6.03 3.06 5.11
C VAL A 151 5.53 1.73 5.70
N LEU A 152 6.45 0.88 6.18
CA LEU A 152 6.10 -0.38 6.83
C LEU A 152 5.36 -0.15 8.15
N GLU A 153 5.67 0.92 8.88
CA GLU A 153 4.91 1.31 10.08
C GLU A 153 3.43 1.58 9.76
N VAL A 154 3.14 2.21 8.61
CA VAL A 154 1.75 2.39 8.15
C VAL A 154 1.11 1.04 7.86
N ILE A 155 1.80 0.13 7.16
CA ILE A 155 1.29 -1.22 6.86
C ILE A 155 1.03 -2.00 8.17
N GLU A 156 1.96 -1.97 9.11
CA GLU A 156 1.84 -2.58 10.44
C GLU A 156 0.62 -2.05 11.18
N PHE A 157 0.42 -0.73 11.19
CA PHE A 157 -0.77 -0.15 11.80
C PHE A 157 -2.05 -0.65 11.14
N LEU A 158 -2.11 -0.61 9.80
CA LEU A 158 -3.30 -1.04 9.05
C LEU A 158 -3.62 -2.51 9.32
N PHE A 159 -2.60 -3.36 9.37
CA PHE A 159 -2.75 -4.79 9.61
C PHE A 159 -3.13 -5.12 11.05
N TYR A 160 -2.41 -4.59 12.05
CA TYR A 160 -2.58 -4.99 13.45
C TYR A 160 -3.55 -4.12 14.26
N LYS A 161 -3.62 -2.82 13.97
CA LYS A 161 -4.22 -1.81 14.88
C LYS A 161 -5.47 -1.16 14.32
N SER A 162 -5.64 -1.10 13.00
CA SER A 162 -6.79 -0.40 12.39
C SER A 162 -8.13 -1.03 12.72
N GLY A 163 -8.17 -2.32 13.05
CA GLY A 163 -9.41 -3.08 13.28
C GLY A 163 -10.21 -3.37 12.00
N ASN A 164 -9.66 -3.09 10.82
CA ASN A 164 -10.41 -3.12 9.56
C ASN A 164 -9.89 -4.13 8.52
N VAL A 165 -8.68 -4.69 8.72
CA VAL A 165 -8.06 -5.63 7.79
C VAL A 165 -8.27 -7.07 8.28
N TYR A 166 -8.87 -7.90 7.43
CA TYR A 166 -9.18 -9.30 7.74
C TYR A 166 -8.80 -10.21 6.57
N PHE A 167 -8.19 -11.34 6.88
CA PHE A 167 -7.89 -12.43 5.95
C PHE A 167 -8.77 -13.63 6.29
N TYR A 168 -9.40 -14.24 5.29
CA TYR A 168 -10.41 -15.28 5.50
C TYR A 168 -9.87 -16.69 5.32
N GLU A 169 -8.82 -16.86 4.53
CA GLU A 169 -8.21 -18.17 4.34
C GLU A 169 -7.26 -18.48 5.49
N GLU A 170 -7.25 -19.75 5.90
CA GLU A 170 -6.39 -20.24 6.97
C GLU A 170 -4.91 -19.97 6.64
N GLY A 171 -4.16 -19.49 7.65
CA GLY A 171 -2.73 -19.22 7.51
C GLY A 171 -2.36 -17.89 6.84
N GLN A 172 -3.26 -17.23 6.08
CA GLN A 172 -2.94 -15.95 5.41
C GLN A 172 -2.57 -14.85 6.40
N HIS A 173 -3.29 -14.73 7.51
CA HIS A 173 -2.96 -13.74 8.54
C HIS A 173 -1.54 -13.96 9.09
N LYS A 174 -1.21 -15.21 9.45
CA LYS A 174 0.11 -15.58 9.98
C LYS A 174 1.21 -15.34 8.95
N LEU A 175 0.96 -15.66 7.69
CA LEU A 175 1.89 -15.41 6.58
C LEU A 175 2.21 -13.92 6.44
N VAL A 176 1.19 -13.05 6.48
CA VAL A 176 1.39 -11.59 6.40
C VAL A 176 2.17 -11.08 7.61
N GLU A 177 1.87 -11.58 8.80
CA GLU A 177 2.61 -11.27 10.03
C GLU A 177 4.10 -11.64 9.91
N GLU A 178 4.40 -12.84 9.44
CA GLU A 178 5.77 -13.31 9.19
C GLU A 178 6.49 -12.45 8.14
N MET A 179 5.84 -12.13 7.02
CA MET A 179 6.40 -11.27 5.96
C MET A 179 6.69 -9.84 6.45
N ILE A 180 5.81 -9.25 7.26
CA ILE A 180 6.05 -7.93 7.85
C ILE A 180 7.28 -7.97 8.75
N GLY A 181 7.40 -8.99 9.60
CA GLY A 181 8.55 -9.17 10.50
C GLY A 181 9.87 -9.40 9.75
N GLU A 182 9.83 -10.19 8.68
CA GLU A 182 10.96 -10.40 7.78
C GLU A 182 11.40 -9.09 7.12
N LEU A 183 10.47 -8.39 6.46
CA LEU A 183 10.76 -7.14 5.76
C LEU A 183 11.38 -6.10 6.72
N LYS A 184 10.82 -5.97 7.93
CA LYS A 184 11.35 -5.08 8.97
C LYS A 184 12.80 -5.42 9.33
N THR A 185 13.08 -6.70 9.53
CA THR A 185 14.42 -7.18 9.87
C THR A 185 15.42 -6.88 8.76
N GLN A 186 15.05 -7.17 7.50
CA GLN A 186 15.91 -6.89 6.34
C GLN A 186 16.17 -5.38 6.19
N LEU A 187 15.14 -4.54 6.35
CA LEU A 187 15.28 -3.08 6.25
C LEU A 187 16.22 -2.49 7.31
N ILE A 188 16.12 -2.92 8.57
CA ILE A 188 17.02 -2.48 9.64
C ILE A 188 18.48 -2.87 9.32
N GLN A 189 18.71 -4.07 8.77
CA GLN A 189 20.04 -4.49 8.35
C GLN A 189 20.58 -3.61 7.22
N ARG A 190 19.74 -3.24 6.25
CA ARG A 190 20.14 -2.37 5.13
C ARG A 190 20.36 -0.92 5.55
N GLU A 191 19.55 -0.39 6.45
CA GLU A 191 19.77 0.94 7.00
C GLU A 191 21.16 1.06 7.61
N ARG A 192 21.56 0.09 8.45
CA ARG A 192 22.91 0.05 9.03
C ARG A 192 24.02 -0.04 7.99
N LYS A 193 23.77 -0.74 6.86
CA LYS A 193 24.74 -0.88 5.76
C LYS A 193 24.95 0.42 5.00
N TYR A 194 23.92 1.24 4.82
CA TYR A 194 23.99 2.48 4.03
C TYR A 194 24.25 3.75 4.86
N VAL A 195 24.36 3.62 6.19
CA VAL A 195 24.76 4.71 7.11
C VAL A 195 26.30 4.80 7.27
N VAL A 196 27.06 3.87 6.68
CA VAL A 196 28.54 3.87 6.66
C VAL A 196 29.08 4.66 5.47
#